data_AF-A0A3C1UNP1-F1
#
_entry.id   AF-A0A3C1UNP1-F1
#
_cell.length_a   1.000
_cell.length_b   1.000
_cell.length_c   1.000
_cell.angle_alpha   90.00
_cell.angle_beta   90.00
_cell.angle_gamma   90.00
#
_symmetry.space_group_name_H-M   'P 1'
#
loop_
_entity.id
_entity.type
_entity.pdbx_description
1 polymer ?
#
loop_
_entity_poly.entity_id
_entity_poly.type
_entity_poly.pdbx_seq_one_letter_code
_entity_poly.pdbx_strand_id
1 'polypeptide(L)'
;MTKEISNQMIKAARSLCKSVDQMQFPAPVAWTYNPLDYGRTAHEDYLKRYASNRKRYIFLGMNPGPFGMVQTGVPFGEISFVRDWLGISEIKEQPENTHPKRPIQGFDCTRS
;
A
#
# COMPACT_ATOMS: atom_id res chain seq x y z
N MET A 1 -18.47 3.02 16.97
CA MET A 1 -18.01 1.67 16.53
C MET A 1 -17.34 1.67 15.16
N THR A 2 -17.93 2.19 14.08
CA THR A 2 -17.34 2.05 12.72
C THR A 2 -16.01 2.79 12.54
N LYS A 3 -15.90 4.04 12.99
CA LYS A 3 -14.64 4.81 13.00
C LYS A 3 -13.56 4.17 13.88
N GLU A 4 -13.93 3.35 14.85
CA GLU A 4 -13.01 2.74 15.79
C GLU A 4 -12.23 1.59 15.13
N ILE A 5 -12.93 0.74 14.36
CA ILE A 5 -12.30 -0.39 13.66
C ILE A 5 -11.31 0.12 12.60
N SER A 6 -11.70 1.09 11.76
CA SER A 6 -10.78 1.64 10.76
C SER A 6 -9.54 2.27 11.40
N ASN A 7 -9.69 2.95 12.55
CA ASN A 7 -8.57 3.51 13.29
C ASN A 7 -7.64 2.41 13.84
N GLN A 8 -8.19 1.30 14.32
CA GLN A 8 -7.40 0.15 14.73
C GLN A 8 -6.62 -0.46 13.55
N MET A 9 -7.24 -0.57 12.37
CA MET A 9 -6.55 -1.06 11.16
C MET A 9 -5.44 -0.12 10.71
N ILE A 10 -5.69 1.20 10.72
CA ILE A 10 -4.65 2.20 10.42
C ILE A 10 -3.51 2.10 11.43
N LYS A 11 -3.81 1.97 12.72
CA LYS A 11 -2.77 1.80 13.76
C LYS A 11 -1.94 0.54 13.52
N ALA A 12 -2.57 -0.58 13.15
CA ALA A 12 -1.88 -1.81 12.80
C ALA A 12 -0.97 -1.63 11.58
N ALA A 13 -1.46 -1.02 10.49
CA ALA A 13 -0.69 -0.75 9.29
C ALA A 13 0.51 0.18 9.56
N ARG A 14 0.31 1.24 10.36
CA ARG A 14 1.39 2.15 10.80
C ARG A 14 2.42 1.45 11.67
N SER A 15 1.99 0.55 12.55
CA SER A 15 2.89 -0.24 13.38
C SER A 15 3.75 -1.17 12.52
N LEU A 16 3.12 -1.87 11.57
CA LEU A 16 3.82 -2.76 10.64
C LEU A 16 4.84 -1.99 9.81
N CYS A 17 4.43 -0.86 9.21
CA CYS A 17 5.29 0.04 8.44
C CYS A 17 6.57 0.37 9.22
N LYS A 18 6.42 0.90 10.44
CA LYS A 18 7.57 1.23 11.30
C LYS A 18 8.45 0.03 11.60
N SER A 19 7.86 -1.13 11.90
CA SER A 19 8.63 -2.33 12.22
C SER A 19 9.43 -2.86 11.02
N VAL A 20 8.86 -2.85 9.81
CA VAL A 20 9.56 -3.33 8.62
C VAL A 20 10.60 -2.33 8.11
N ASP A 21 10.42 -1.03 8.33
CA ASP A 21 11.41 0.00 7.97
C ASP A 21 12.70 -0.09 8.79
N GLN A 22 12.68 -0.76 9.95
CA GLN A 22 13.88 -1.01 10.76
C GLN A 22 14.62 -2.28 10.35
N MET A 23 14.07 -3.07 9.42
CA MET A 23 14.71 -4.32 8.99
C MET A 23 15.86 -4.03 8.04
N GLN A 24 16.96 -4.77 8.23
CA GLN A 24 18.10 -4.77 7.32
C GLN A 24 18.14 -6.10 6.60
N PHE A 25 18.34 -6.04 5.28
CA PHE A 25 18.37 -7.23 4.43
C PHE A 25 19.78 -7.40 3.86
N PRO A 26 20.41 -8.57 4.05
CA PRO A 26 21.71 -8.84 3.46
C PRO A 26 21.59 -9.10 1.96
N ALA A 27 22.74 -9.18 1.28
CA ALA A 27 22.81 -9.65 -0.10
C ALA A 27 22.06 -11.01 -0.25
N PRO A 28 21.35 -11.23 -1.38
CA PRO A 28 21.36 -10.43 -2.61
C PRO A 28 20.30 -9.32 -2.67
N VAL A 29 19.65 -8.97 -1.55
CA VAL A 29 18.65 -7.89 -1.54
C VAL A 29 19.36 -6.55 -1.72
N ALA A 30 19.12 -5.91 -2.86
CA ALA A 30 19.72 -4.61 -3.20
C ALA A 30 18.74 -3.44 -3.07
N TRP A 31 17.43 -3.70 -3.12
CA TRP A 31 16.38 -2.69 -3.08
C TRP A 31 15.19 -3.19 -2.28
N THR A 32 14.65 -2.33 -1.42
CA THR A 32 13.43 -2.59 -0.67
C THR A 32 12.49 -1.41 -0.85
N TYR A 33 11.20 -1.70 -1.06
CA TYR A 33 10.16 -0.70 -1.10
C TYR A 33 9.13 -1.00 -0.03
N ASN A 34 8.76 0.01 0.74
CA ASN A 34 7.65 -0.06 1.68
C ASN A 34 6.47 0.81 1.21
N PRO A 35 5.51 0.24 0.44
CA PRO A 35 4.34 0.99 -0.01
C PRO A 35 3.40 1.42 1.13
N LEU A 36 3.56 0.90 2.36
CA LEU A 36 2.81 1.41 3.51
C LEU A 36 3.34 2.77 3.98
N ASP A 37 4.57 3.14 3.59
CA ASP A 37 5.15 4.43 3.93
C ASP A 37 4.83 5.48 2.87
N TYR A 38 5.39 5.36 1.66
CA TYR A 38 5.12 6.35 0.59
C TYR A 38 3.66 6.29 0.11
N GLY A 39 3.04 5.11 0.08
CA GLY A 39 1.63 4.92 -0.32
C GLY A 39 0.61 5.13 0.79
N ARG A 40 1.03 5.67 1.95
CA ARG A 40 0.20 5.82 3.17
C ARG A 40 -1.12 6.52 2.93
N THR A 41 -1.14 7.58 2.12
CA THR A 41 -2.37 8.35 1.84
C THR A 41 -3.45 7.46 1.24
N ALA A 42 -3.13 6.72 0.17
CA ALA A 42 -4.05 5.80 -0.48
C ALA A 42 -4.41 4.61 0.42
N HIS A 43 -3.43 4.04 1.12
CA HIS A 43 -3.66 2.88 1.99
C HIS A 43 -4.60 3.21 3.15
N GLU A 44 -4.42 4.37 3.81
CA GLU A 44 -5.31 4.79 4.88
C GLU A 44 -6.70 5.15 4.37
N ASP A 45 -6.85 5.72 3.18
CA ASP A 45 -8.17 5.94 2.56
C ASP A 45 -8.89 4.61 2.30
N TYR A 46 -8.18 3.62 1.74
CA TYR A 46 -8.69 2.26 1.56
C TYR A 46 -9.20 1.65 2.88
N LEU A 47 -8.41 1.75 3.96
CA LEU A 47 -8.82 1.24 5.28
C LEU A 47 -10.01 1.99 5.87
N LYS A 48 -10.08 3.33 5.71
CA LYS A 48 -11.21 4.14 6.17
C LYS A 48 -12.51 3.75 5.45
N ARG A 49 -12.45 3.56 4.13
CA ARG A 49 -13.63 3.22 3.31
C ARG A 49 -14.09 1.78 3.54
N TYR A 50 -13.16 0.82 3.50
CA TYR A 50 -13.51 -0.60 3.33
C TYR A 50 -13.27 -1.47 4.57
N ALA A 51 -12.50 -1.00 5.56
CA ALA A 51 -12.19 -1.72 6.79
C ALA A 51 -12.83 -1.08 8.05
N SER A 52 -14.02 -0.49 7.91
CA SER A 52 -14.75 0.21 8.98
C SER A 52 -15.76 -0.67 9.76
N ASN A 53 -15.81 -1.97 9.47
CA ASN A 53 -16.67 -2.94 10.16
C ASN A 53 -16.02 -4.33 10.23
N ARG A 54 -16.52 -5.19 11.11
CA ARG A 54 -16.03 -6.58 11.23
C ARG A 54 -16.33 -7.36 9.95
N LYS A 55 -15.32 -8.07 9.45
CA LYS A 55 -15.44 -8.95 8.28
C LYS A 55 -15.48 -10.40 8.74
N ARG A 56 -16.29 -11.22 8.07
CA ARG A 56 -16.34 -12.68 8.28
C ARG A 56 -15.17 -13.40 7.59
N TYR A 57 -14.68 -12.82 6.50
CA TYR A 57 -13.64 -13.39 5.65
C TYR A 57 -12.53 -12.38 5.42
N ILE A 58 -11.29 -12.87 5.32
CA ILE A 58 -10.11 -12.08 4.98
C ILE A 58 -9.44 -12.78 3.79
N PHE A 59 -9.23 -12.02 2.72
CA PHE A 59 -8.36 -12.44 1.62
C PHE A 59 -6.95 -11.94 1.92
N LEU A 60 -5.98 -12.84 1.87
CA LEU A 60 -4.59 -12.56 2.23
C LEU A 60 -3.67 -12.91 1.07
N GLY A 61 -3.01 -11.90 0.51
CA GLY A 61 -1.91 -12.08 -0.45
C GLY A 61 -0.57 -12.29 0.27
N MET A 62 0.49 -12.53 -0.52
CA MET A 62 1.84 -12.70 0.02
C MET A 62 2.52 -11.35 0.30
N ASN A 63 2.69 -10.52 -0.74
CA ASN A 63 3.37 -9.23 -0.69
C ASN A 63 3.00 -8.35 -1.89
N PRO A 64 3.34 -7.05 -1.88
CA PRO A 64 3.07 -6.13 -2.99
C PRO A 64 3.72 -6.56 -4.31
N GLY A 65 2.92 -6.60 -5.38
CA GLY A 65 3.43 -6.72 -6.76
C GLY A 65 3.89 -5.37 -7.33
N PRO A 66 4.86 -5.34 -8.26
CA PRO A 66 5.52 -4.12 -8.72
C PRO A 66 4.63 -3.13 -9.51
N PHE A 67 3.49 -3.61 -10.01
CA PHE A 67 2.55 -2.88 -10.86
C PHE A 67 1.17 -2.73 -10.21
N GLY A 68 1.01 -3.22 -8.97
CA GLY A 68 -0.22 -3.12 -8.20
C GLY A 68 0.00 -2.28 -6.95
N MET A 69 0.00 -2.93 -5.79
CA MET A 69 0.15 -2.26 -4.49
C MET A 69 1.42 -1.41 -4.34
N VAL A 70 2.52 -1.76 -5.02
CA VAL A 70 3.73 -0.91 -5.06
C VAL A 70 3.47 0.44 -5.72
N GLN A 71 2.52 0.52 -6.65
CA GLN A 71 2.14 1.76 -7.33
C GLN A 71 0.96 2.46 -6.64
N THR A 72 0.02 1.72 -6.05
CA THR A 72 -1.27 2.27 -5.58
C THR A 72 -1.44 2.31 -4.07
N GLY A 73 -0.60 1.63 -3.30
CA GLY A 73 -0.76 1.46 -1.85
C GLY A 73 -1.95 0.55 -1.45
N VAL A 74 -2.70 0.01 -2.41
CA VAL A 74 -3.88 -0.83 -2.14
C VAL A 74 -3.57 -2.31 -2.42
N PRO A 75 -3.95 -3.26 -1.53
CA PRO A 75 -3.76 -4.70 -1.76
C PRO A 75 -4.40 -5.15 -3.07
N PHE A 76 -3.69 -5.95 -3.87
CA PHE A 76 -4.10 -6.34 -5.23
C PHE A 76 -4.48 -5.15 -6.12
N GLY A 77 -3.88 -3.98 -5.87
CA GLY A 77 -4.34 -2.71 -6.42
C GLY A 77 -3.92 -2.46 -7.86
N GLU A 78 -4.52 -3.19 -8.80
CA GLU A 78 -4.56 -2.82 -10.22
C GLU A 78 -5.14 -1.40 -10.35
N ILE A 79 -4.51 -0.57 -11.19
CA ILE A 79 -4.69 0.88 -11.19
C ILE A 79 -6.10 1.29 -11.56
N SER A 80 -6.67 0.72 -12.62
CA SER A 80 -8.03 1.07 -13.06
C SER A 80 -9.07 0.70 -12.01
N PHE A 81 -8.96 -0.46 -11.37
CA PHE A 81 -9.87 -0.85 -10.31
C PHE A 81 -9.72 0.02 -9.05
N VAL A 82 -8.50 0.39 -8.67
CA VAL A 82 -8.31 1.27 -7.51
C VAL A 82 -8.87 2.67 -7.79
N ARG A 83 -8.59 3.23 -8.97
CA ARG A 83 -9.05 4.58 -9.36
C ARG A 83 -10.54 4.62 -9.63
N ASP A 84 -11.02 3.78 -10.55
CA ASP A 84 -12.34 3.92 -11.15
C ASP A 84 -13.42 3.18 -10.36
N TRP A 85 -13.06 2.07 -9.67
CA TRP A 85 -14.00 1.28 -8.88
C TRP A 85 -13.93 1.60 -7.37
N LEU A 86 -12.73 1.67 -6.79
CA LEU A 86 -12.56 2.02 -5.36
C LEU A 86 -12.56 3.54 -5.12
N GLY A 87 -12.40 4.35 -6.16
CA GLY A 87 -12.41 5.81 -6.06
C GLY A 87 -11.24 6.37 -5.26
N ILE A 88 -10.08 5.69 -5.30
CA ILE A 88 -8.83 6.11 -4.63
C ILE A 88 -7.82 6.38 -5.73
N SER A 89 -7.23 7.57 -5.76
CA SER A 89 -6.44 8.01 -6.92
C SER A 89 -5.25 8.91 -6.57
N GLU A 90 -4.83 8.94 -5.30
CA GLU A 90 -3.76 9.83 -4.87
C GLU A 90 -2.76 9.14 -3.93
N ILE A 91 -1.48 9.28 -4.26
CA ILE A 91 -0.35 9.07 -3.37
C ILE A 91 0.43 10.39 -3.32
N LYS A 92 0.74 10.87 -2.10
CA LYS A 92 1.37 12.18 -1.89
C LYS A 92 2.88 12.13 -1.76
N GLU A 93 3.42 10.95 -1.43
CA GLU A 93 4.83 10.75 -1.15
C GLU A 93 5.45 9.82 -2.20
N GLN A 94 6.76 9.87 -2.34
CA GLN A 94 7.54 8.96 -3.18
C GLN A 94 8.69 8.39 -2.36
N PRO A 95 9.13 7.15 -2.61
CA PRO A 95 10.33 6.64 -1.97
C PRO A 95 11.54 7.48 -2.41
N GLU A 96 12.45 7.75 -1.47
CA GLU A 96 13.66 8.55 -1.72
C GLU A 96 14.53 7.97 -2.84
N ASN A 97 14.58 6.64 -2.95
CA ASN A 97 15.40 5.92 -3.90
C ASN A 97 14.57 4.88 -4.65
N THR A 98 14.72 4.83 -5.98
CA THR A 98 14.08 3.83 -6.82
C THR A 98 15.07 3.14 -7.75
N HIS A 99 14.89 1.84 -7.94
CA HIS A 99 15.61 1.10 -8.96
C HIS A 99 15.14 1.57 -10.35
N PRO A 100 16.04 1.90 -11.29
CA PRO A 100 15.67 2.44 -12.61
C PRO A 100 14.69 1.58 -13.43
N LYS A 101 14.77 0.25 -13.33
CA LYS A 101 13.84 -0.71 -13.98
C LYS A 101 12.54 -1.00 -13.19
N ARG A 102 12.36 -0.39 -12.02
CA ARG A 102 11.17 -0.54 -11.16
C ARG A 102 10.81 0.84 -10.57
N PRO A 103 10.53 1.85 -11.41
CA PRO A 103 10.13 3.16 -10.92
C PRO A 103 8.77 3.08 -10.20
N ILE A 104 8.55 4.02 -9.28
CA ILE A 104 7.23 4.27 -8.71
C ILE A 104 6.62 5.44 -9.48
N GLN A 105 5.56 5.16 -10.22
CA GLN A 105 4.85 6.12 -11.06
C GLN A 105 3.45 6.43 -10.50
N GLY A 106 3.07 5.81 -9.38
CA GLY A 106 1.77 6.02 -8.78
C GLY A 106 0.64 5.55 -9.71
N PHE A 107 -0.44 6.33 -9.74
CA PHE A 107 -1.61 6.08 -10.60
C PHE A 107 -1.37 6.37 -12.09
N ASP A 108 -0.21 6.93 -12.45
CA ASP A 108 0.20 7.14 -13.84
C ASP A 108 0.97 5.93 -14.43
N CYS A 109 1.18 4.87 -13.64
CA CYS A 109 1.83 3.67 -14.17
C CYS A 109 0.97 3.04 -15.28
N THR A 110 1.57 2.79 -16.43
CA THR A 110 0.86 2.23 -17.62
C THR A 110 0.88 0.70 -17.67
N ARG A 111 1.49 0.09 -16.66
CA ARG A 111 1.55 -1.35 -16.47
C ARG A 111 0.73 -1.64 -15.22
N SER A 112 -0.41 -2.30 -15.38
CA SER A 112 -1.25 -2.76 -14.27
C SER A 112 -1.97 -4.05 -14.61
#